data_AF-A0A9E2AE15-F1
#
_entry.id   AF-A0A9E2AE15-F1
#
_cell.length_a   1.000
_cell.length_b   1.000
_cell.length_c   1.000
_cell.angle_alpha   90.00
_cell.angle_beta   90.00
_cell.angle_gamma   90.00
#
_symmetry.space_group_name_H-M   'P 1'
#
loop_
_entity.id
_entity.type
_entity.pdbx_description
1 polymer ?
#
loop_
_entity_poly.entity_id
_entity_poly.type
_entity_poly.pdbx_seq_one_letter_code
_entity_poly.pdbx_strand_id
1 'polypeptide(L)' 'RATFLPKVWESLPEPRRFVAQLKAKCGLPRDYWSERLEFLRYDTMTYVEPICETDQQASTDDTH' A
#
# COMPACT_ATOMS: atom_id res chain seq x y z
N ARG A 1 -10.38 -2.66 14.71
CA ARG A 1 -9.07 -2.11 14.27
C ARG A 1 -9.02 -2.22 12.76
N ALA A 2 -8.82 -1.11 12.05
CA ALA A 2 -8.70 -1.10 10.59
C ALA A 2 -7.45 -0.32 10.19
N THR A 3 -6.84 -0.73 9.08
CA THR A 3 -5.69 -0.07 8.48
C THR A 3 -5.92 0.06 6.97
N PHE A 4 -5.46 1.17 6.41
CA PHE A 4 -5.33 1.42 4.99
C PHE A 4 -3.87 1.71 4.66
N LEU A 5 -3.37 1.10 3.60
CA LEU A 5 -2.02 1.35 3.08
C LEU A 5 -1.94 2.76 2.47
N PRO A 6 -0.75 3.38 2.46
CA PRO A 6 -0.55 4.69 1.82
C PRO A 6 -0.99 4.72 0.35
N LYS A 7 -0.83 3.61 -0.38
CA LYS A 7 -1.33 3.46 -1.75
C LYS A 7 -2.85 3.66 -1.89
N VAL A 8 -3.62 3.41 -0.82
CA VAL A 8 -5.08 3.64 -0.80
C VAL A 8 -5.40 5.12 -0.55
N TRP A 9 -4.52 5.88 0.11
CA TRP A 9 -4.67 7.33 0.27
C TRP A 9 -4.61 8.05 -1.08
N GLU A 10 -3.76 7.59 -2.00
CA GLU A 10 -3.63 8.17 -3.35
C GLU A 10 -4.95 8.11 -4.15
N SER A 11 -5.79 7.09 -3.93
CA SER A 11 -7.10 6.97 -4.57
C SER A 11 -8.24 7.64 -3.80
N LEU A 12 -7.99 8.11 -2.57
CA LEU A 12 -8.95 8.79 -1.71
C LEU A 12 -8.36 10.11 -1.19
N PRO A 13 -8.31 11.16 -2.04
CA PRO A 13 -7.67 12.44 -1.68
C PRO A 13 -8.43 13.21 -0.60
N GLU A 14 -9.71 12.92 -0.38
CA GLU A 14 -10.56 13.61 0.60
C GLU A 14 -10.41 12.98 2.01
N PRO A 15 -9.80 13.67 2.99
CA PRO A 15 -9.52 13.11 4.31
C PRO A 15 -10.78 12.66 5.05
N ARG A 16 -11.89 13.39 4.88
CA ARG A 16 -13.18 13.04 5.51
C ARG A 16 -13.71 11.71 4.99
N ARG A 17 -13.55 11.44 3.69
CA ARG A 17 -13.97 10.18 3.08
C ARG A 17 -13.07 9.03 3.54
N PHE A 18 -11.78 9.25 3.67
CA PHE A 18 -10.83 8.26 4.21
C PHE A 18 -11.23 7.80 5.62
N VAL A 19 -11.45 8.74 6.53
CA VAL A 19 -11.84 8.43 7.92
C VAL A 19 -13.20 7.72 7.97
N ALA A 20 -14.18 8.15 7.16
CA ALA A 20 -15.47 7.48 7.07
C ALA A 20 -15.34 6.03 6.59
N GLN A 21 -14.44 5.76 5.64
CA GLN A 21 -14.17 4.39 5.17
C GLN A 21 -13.43 3.55 6.22
N LEU A 22 -12.50 4.13 7.00
CA LEU A 22 -11.86 3.43 8.12
C LEU A 22 -12.88 3.00 9.17
N LYS A 23 -13.80 3.89 9.53
CA LYS A 23 -14.90 3.60 10.47
C LYS A 23 -15.79 2.48 9.94
N ALA A 24 -16.21 2.56 8.68
CA ALA A 24 -17.01 1.52 8.04
C ALA A 24 -16.28 0.16 8.04
N LYS A 25 -14.97 0.15 7.78
CA LYS A 25 -14.14 -1.07 7.82
C LYS A 25 -13.97 -1.64 9.24
N CYS A 26 -14.11 -0.81 10.28
CA CYS A 26 -14.20 -1.25 11.67
C CYS A 26 -15.61 -1.73 12.07
N GLY A 27 -16.60 -1.71 11.16
CA GLY A 27 -18.00 -1.99 11.48
C GLY A 27 -18.70 -0.87 12.26
N LEU A 28 -18.10 0.34 12.29
CA LEU A 28 -18.64 1.49 12.99
C LEU A 28 -19.51 2.34 12.05
N PRO A 29 -20.56 3.00 12.56
CA PRO A 29 -21.26 4.03 11.81
C PRO A 29 -20.28 5.09 11.28
N ARG A 30 -20.51 5.62 10.09
CA ARG A 30 -19.62 6.64 9.49
C ARG A 30 -19.51 7.91 10.35
N ASP A 31 -20.60 8.22 11.05
CA ASP A 31 -20.72 9.40 11.90
C ASP A 31 -20.30 9.10 13.36
N TYR A 32 -19.91 7.86 13.65
CA TYR A 32 -19.49 7.44 14.98
C TYR A 32 -18.22 8.19 15.40
N TRP A 33 -18.28 8.82 16.57
CA TRP A 33 -17.16 9.46 17.23
C TRP A 33 -17.15 9.05 18.70
N SER A 34 -15.98 8.76 19.24
CA SER A 34 -15.80 8.37 20.63
C SER A 34 -14.42 8.82 21.07
N GLU A 35 -14.28 9.22 22.34
CA GLU A 35 -13.00 9.59 22.93
C GLU A 35 -12.01 8.40 22.99
N ARG A 36 -12.51 7.17 22.82
CA ARG A 36 -11.69 5.95 22.75
C ARG A 36 -11.13 5.68 21.34
N LEU A 37 -11.44 6.51 20.35
CA LEU A 37 -10.90 6.34 19.01
C LEU A 37 -9.43 6.77 18.98
N GLU A 38 -8.56 5.80 18.70
CA GLU A 38 -7.14 6.05 18.47
C GLU A 38 -6.84 6.03 16.97
N PHE A 39 -6.18 7.09 16.50
CA PHE A 39 -5.73 7.22 15.11
C PHE A 39 -4.21 7.19 15.07
N LEU A 40 -3.67 6.33 14.21
CA LEU A 40 -2.23 6.15 14.04
C LEU A 40 -1.86 6.44 12.60
N ARG A 41 -0.78 7.20 12.39
CA ARG A 41 -0.15 7.41 11.09
C ARG A 41 1.11 6.55 11.02
N TYR A 42 1.36 5.97 9.86
CA TYR A 42 2.56 5.18 9.59
C TYR A 42 3.01 5.44 8.16
N ASP A 43 4.32 5.29 7.94
CA ASP A 43 4.95 5.39 6.63
C ASP A 43 5.29 3.99 6.11
N THR A 44 5.36 3.83 4.79
CA THR A 44 5.72 2.56 4.14
C THR A 44 6.85 2.76 3.16
N MET A 45 7.79 1.83 3.14
CA MET A 45 8.84 1.73 2.14
C MET A 45 8.60 0.49 1.28
N THR A 46 8.56 0.67 -0.04
CA THR A 46 8.41 -0.44 -1.00
C THR A 46 9.77 -0.81 -1.56
N TYR A 47 10.05 -2.11 -1.61
CA TYR A 47 11.25 -2.67 -2.25
C TYR A 47 10.80 -3.41 -3.50
N VAL A 48 11.55 -3.25 -4.59
CA VAL A 48 11.36 -4.01 -5.82
C VAL A 48 12.58 -4.88 -5.96
N GLU A 49 12.38 -6.20 -6.09
CA GLU A 49 13.49 -7.09 -6.37
C GLU A 49 13.99 -6.80 -7.80
N PRO A 50 15.30 -6.58 -8.00
CA PRO A 50 15.82 -6.44 -9.34
C PRO A 50 15.52 -7.72 -10.11
N ILE A 51 14.99 -7.58 -11.31
CA ILE A 51 14.91 -8.69 -12.25
C ILE A 51 16.33 -9.25 -12.43
N CYS A 52 16.54 -10.50 -12.01
CA CYS A 52 17.75 -11.22 -12.36
C CYS A 52 17.60 -11.57 -13.85
N GLU A 53 18.02 -10.66 -14.72
CA GLU A 53 18.28 -10.99 -16.13
C GLU A 53 19.41 -12.04 -16.12
N THR A 54 19.01 -13.31 -16.12
CA THR A 54 19.92 -14.37 -16.53
C THR A 54 20.09 -14.18 -18.03
N ASP A 55 21.12 -13.43 -18.41
CA ASP A 55 21.62 -13.39 -19.77
C ASP A 55 21.90 -14.83 -20.21
N GLN A 56 21.06 -15.33 -21.12
CA GLN A 56 21.43 -16.40 -22.01
C GLN A 56 22.58 -15.90 -22.87
N GLN A 57 23.83 -16.11 -22.43
CA GLN A 57 24.97 -16.19 -23.34
C GLN A 57 24.81 -17.46 -24.18
N ALA A 58 23.96 -17.36 -25.22
CA ALA A 58 24.06 -18.16 -26.41
C ALA A 58 24.66 -17.28 -27.51
N SER A 59 25.62 -17.82 -28.27
CA SER A 59 26.33 -17.22 -29.43
C SER A 59 27.41 -16.19 -29.07
N THR A 60 28.64 -16.20 -29.58
CA THR A 60 29.27 -16.80 -30.80
C THR A 60 30.75 -17.13 -30.46
N ASP A 61 31.37 -18.21 -30.92
CA ASP A 61 32.27 -18.32 -32.10
C ASP A 61 33.00 -19.66 -31.88
N ASP A 62 32.72 -20.75 -32.59
CA ASP A 62 33.39 -21.17 -33.83
C ASP A 62 34.62 -20.35 -34.24
N THR A 63 35.83 -20.86 -34.01
CA THR A 63 36.98 -20.79 -34.95
C THR A 63 38.11 -21.69 -34.45
N HIS A 64 38.23 -22.83 -35.14
CA HIS A 64 39.38 -23.75 -35.36
C HIS A 64 40.32 -24.15 -34.21
#